data_AF-A0A968WRP0-F1
#
_entry.id   AF-A0A968WRP0-F1
#
_cell.length_a   1.000
_cell.length_b   1.000
_cell.length_c   1.000
_cell.angle_alpha   90.00
_cell.angle_beta   90.00
_cell.angle_gamma   90.00
#
_symmetry.space_group_name_H-M   'P 1'
#
loop_
_entity.id
_entity.type
_entity.pdbx_description
1 polymer ?
#
loop_
_entity_poly.entity_id
_entity_poly.type
_entity_poly.pdbx_seq_one_letter_code
_entity_poly.pdbx_strand_id
1 'polypeptide(L)'
;MSGDAPRVYKRPRQRMRLGAFAVDPSRRTRFMARMGAVLFLGAAVLHGLNQGGHLDYDGSPWPKLPGKLSGFVGMAADDIHITGLVHQEPETVLSAIGVKPGGSLIGFDAAKARRTLENLDWVSTATVQRLFPNQLEVSIAERVPFAIWQRDGTYYVIDHSGAAMSSVEASRLPQLPLVTGEGAHRAAEELINHLEAFPALMLKTRAAA
;
A
#
# COMPACT_ATOMS: atom_id res chain seq x y z
N MET A 1 -33.93 -102.90 -46.31
CA MET A 1 -32.59 -102.41 -46.67
C MET A 1 -32.76 -101.30 -47.69
N SER A 2 -32.55 -100.05 -47.29
CA SER A 2 -32.00 -99.00 -48.16
C SER A 2 -31.76 -97.79 -47.28
N GLY A 3 -30.49 -97.39 -47.13
CA GLY A 3 -30.13 -96.17 -46.45
C GLY A 3 -30.53 -94.96 -47.30
N ASP A 4 -30.89 -93.88 -46.61
CA ASP A 4 -30.92 -92.56 -47.24
C ASP A 4 -30.33 -91.52 -46.29
N ALA A 5 -29.66 -90.55 -46.90
CA ALA A 5 -28.46 -89.85 -46.49
C ALA A 5 -28.49 -89.04 -45.16
N PRO A 6 -27.31 -88.72 -44.58
CA PRO A 6 -27.23 -87.81 -43.43
C PRO A 6 -27.74 -86.40 -43.80
N ARG A 7 -28.76 -85.92 -43.07
CA ARG A 7 -29.25 -84.54 -43.19
C ARG A 7 -28.20 -83.56 -42.65
N VAL A 8 -27.51 -82.89 -43.56
CA VAL A 8 -26.61 -81.76 -43.25
C VAL A 8 -27.46 -80.60 -42.73
N TYR A 9 -27.46 -80.38 -41.42
CA TYR A 9 -28.08 -79.21 -40.80
C TYR A 9 -27.14 -78.00 -40.96
N LYS A 10 -27.34 -77.18 -42.00
CA LYS A 10 -26.64 -75.90 -42.13
C LYS A 10 -27.14 -74.97 -41.03
N ARG A 11 -26.32 -74.73 -40.01
CA ARG A 11 -26.58 -73.70 -38.99
C ARG A 11 -26.81 -72.37 -39.70
N PRO A 12 -27.90 -71.63 -39.43
CA PRO A 12 -28.04 -70.28 -39.96
C PRO A 12 -26.89 -69.45 -39.39
N ARG A 13 -26.06 -68.87 -40.27
CA ARG A 13 -25.09 -67.84 -39.89
C ARG A 13 -25.89 -66.65 -39.38
N GLN A 14 -26.14 -66.59 -38.07
CA GLN A 14 -26.55 -65.37 -37.40
C GLN A 14 -25.40 -64.37 -37.58
N ARG A 15 -25.57 -63.47 -38.56
CA ARG A 15 -24.85 -62.20 -38.55
C ARG A 15 -25.34 -61.47 -37.32
N MET A 16 -24.55 -61.54 -36.25
CA MET A 16 -24.71 -60.71 -35.07
C MET A 16 -24.51 -59.27 -35.52
N ARG A 17 -25.61 -58.62 -35.90
CA ARG A 17 -25.65 -57.16 -36.00
C ARG A 17 -25.52 -56.67 -34.56
N LEU A 18 -24.32 -56.26 -34.16
CA LEU A 18 -24.18 -55.35 -33.03
C LEU A 18 -24.98 -54.10 -33.40
N GLY A 19 -26.23 -54.04 -32.97
CA GLY A 19 -26.99 -52.81 -32.94
C GLY A 19 -26.27 -51.89 -31.97
N ALA A 20 -25.51 -50.95 -32.50
CA ALA A 20 -25.09 -49.81 -31.71
C ALA A 20 -26.37 -49.15 -31.19
N PHE A 21 -26.60 -49.20 -29.88
CA PHE A 21 -27.63 -48.43 -29.22
C PHE A 21 -27.25 -46.94 -29.34
N ALA A 22 -27.50 -46.37 -30.52
CA ALA A 22 -27.39 -44.95 -30.75
C ALA A 22 -28.61 -44.31 -30.07
N VAL A 23 -28.46 -43.99 -28.80
CA VAL A 23 -29.38 -43.11 -28.08
C VAL A 23 -29.27 -41.75 -28.77
N ASP A 24 -30.27 -41.35 -29.56
CA ASP A 24 -30.28 -40.01 -30.16
C ASP A 24 -30.47 -38.98 -29.03
N PRO A 25 -29.46 -38.14 -28.72
CA PRO A 25 -29.57 -37.20 -27.62
C PRO A 25 -30.66 -36.17 -27.91
N SER A 26 -31.50 -35.92 -26.89
CA SER A 26 -32.57 -34.93 -26.97
C SER A 26 -32.05 -33.57 -27.48
N ARG A 27 -32.90 -32.80 -28.17
CA ARG A 27 -32.51 -31.47 -28.70
C ARG A 27 -31.90 -30.56 -27.62
N ARG A 28 -32.35 -30.67 -26.36
CA ARG A 28 -31.81 -29.93 -25.21
C ARG A 28 -30.41 -30.39 -24.83
N THR A 29 -30.13 -31.69 -24.81
CA THR A 29 -28.81 -32.25 -24.50
C THR A 29 -27.78 -31.82 -25.55
N ARG A 30 -28.15 -31.83 -26.83
CA ARG A 30 -27.29 -31.32 -27.92
C ARG A 30 -27.02 -29.82 -27.79
N PHE A 31 -28.04 -29.04 -27.42
CA PHE A 31 -27.89 -27.61 -27.17
C PHE A 31 -26.95 -27.34 -25.99
N MET A 32 -27.12 -28.04 -24.87
CA MET A 32 -26.26 -27.90 -23.69
C MET A 32 -24.82 -28.34 -23.97
N ALA A 33 -24.62 -29.44 -24.69
CA ALA A 33 -23.28 -29.88 -25.09
C ALA A 33 -22.59 -28.85 -26.00
N ARG A 34 -23.32 -28.26 -26.96
CA ARG A 34 -22.79 -27.18 -27.81
C ARG A 34 -22.44 -25.93 -27.02
N MET A 35 -23.33 -25.51 -26.10
CA MET A 35 -23.09 -24.35 -25.25
C MET A 35 -21.88 -24.58 -24.34
N GLY A 36 -21.77 -25.76 -23.72
CA GLY A 36 -20.61 -26.16 -22.94
C GLY A 36 -19.31 -26.17 -23.75
N ALA A 37 -19.35 -26.70 -24.98
CA ALA A 37 -18.20 -26.68 -25.88
C ALA A 37 -17.78 -25.26 -26.27
N VAL A 38 -18.73 -24.36 -26.57
CA VAL A 38 -18.46 -22.95 -26.87
C VAL A 38 -17.83 -22.25 -25.66
N LEU A 39 -18.36 -22.47 -24.46
CA LEU A 39 -17.80 -21.90 -23.23
C LEU A 39 -16.39 -22.42 -22.96
N PHE A 40 -16.16 -23.73 -23.14
CA PHE A 40 -14.84 -24.33 -22.95
C PHE A 40 -13.82 -23.79 -23.94
N LEU A 41 -14.17 -23.73 -25.23
CA LEU A 41 -13.29 -23.16 -26.26
C LEU A 41 -13.04 -21.67 -26.01
N GLY A 42 -14.07 -20.91 -25.62
CA GLY A 42 -13.93 -19.51 -25.25
C GLY A 42 -12.96 -19.31 -24.08
N ALA A 43 -13.10 -20.12 -23.02
CA ALA A 43 -12.21 -20.09 -21.86
C ALA A 43 -10.77 -20.48 -22.23
N ALA A 44 -10.58 -21.51 -23.07
CA ALA A 44 -9.25 -21.93 -23.52
C ALA A 44 -8.56 -20.86 -24.38
N VAL A 45 -9.30 -20.21 -25.28
CA VAL A 45 -8.80 -19.07 -26.08
C VAL A 45 -8.41 -17.91 -25.16
N LEU A 46 -9.29 -17.54 -24.21
CA LEU A 46 -9.00 -16.47 -23.25
C LEU A 46 -7.75 -16.77 -22.42
N HIS A 47 -7.61 -18.02 -21.97
CA HIS A 47 -6.46 -18.48 -21.20
C HIS A 47 -5.17 -18.43 -22.02
N GLY A 48 -5.20 -18.89 -23.26
CA GLY A 48 -4.07 -18.83 -24.19
C GLY A 48 -3.65 -17.39 -24.51
N LEU A 49 -4.61 -16.49 -24.71
CA LEU A 49 -4.34 -15.07 -24.94
C LEU A 49 -3.71 -14.40 -23.70
N ASN A 50 -4.15 -14.78 -22.50
CA ASN A 50 -3.57 -14.30 -21.25
C ASN A 50 -2.13 -14.79 -21.02
N GLN A 51 -1.85 -16.07 -21.26
CA GLN A 51 -0.49 -16.62 -21.12
C GLN A 51 0.45 -16.19 -22.25
N GLY A 52 -0.08 -15.94 -23.45
CA GLY A 52 0.69 -15.54 -24.61
C GLY A 52 1.02 -14.04 -24.69
N GLY A 53 0.51 -13.21 -23.77
CA GLY A 53 0.76 -11.76 -23.77
C GLY A 53 0.09 -10.98 -24.90
N HIS A 54 -0.79 -11.61 -25.69
CA HIS A 54 -1.43 -11.01 -26.86
C HIS A 54 -2.56 -10.01 -26.51
N LEU A 55 -2.92 -9.88 -25.23
CA LEU A 55 -3.92 -8.91 -24.76
C LEU A 55 -3.33 -7.53 -24.46
N ASP A 56 -2.00 -7.42 -24.39
CA ASP A 56 -1.29 -6.19 -24.02
C ASP A 56 -0.51 -5.64 -25.22
N TYR A 57 -1.21 -5.03 -26.16
CA TYR A 57 -0.65 -4.29 -27.29
C TYR A 57 -1.13 -2.83 -27.26
N ASP A 58 -0.33 -1.90 -27.80
CA ASP A 58 -0.70 -0.49 -27.87
C ASP A 58 -1.91 -0.27 -28.79
N GLY A 59 -2.99 0.30 -28.23
CA GLY A 59 -4.26 0.55 -28.92
C GLY A 59 -5.34 -0.51 -28.70
N SER A 60 -5.19 -1.44 -27.75
CA SER A 60 -6.21 -2.43 -27.46
C SER A 60 -7.52 -1.79 -26.94
N PRO A 61 -8.71 -2.26 -27.39
CA PRO A 61 -9.99 -1.76 -26.92
C PRO A 61 -10.36 -2.25 -25.50
N TRP A 62 -9.50 -3.07 -24.88
CA TRP A 62 -9.70 -3.65 -23.57
C TRP A 62 -8.66 -3.07 -22.59
N PRO A 63 -9.04 -2.58 -21.39
CA PRO A 63 -8.09 -2.07 -20.42
C PRO A 63 -7.05 -3.15 -20.06
N LYS A 64 -5.76 -2.80 -20.05
CA LYS A 64 -4.68 -3.69 -19.59
C LYS A 64 -5.04 -4.16 -18.17
N LEU A 65 -5.24 -5.46 -17.99
CA LEU A 65 -5.41 -6.05 -16.67
C LEU A 65 -3.99 -6.26 -16.10
N PRO A 66 -3.48 -5.38 -15.23
CA PRO A 66 -2.19 -5.62 -14.60
C PRO A 66 -2.24 -6.94 -13.82
N GLY A 67 -1.10 -7.57 -13.57
CA GLY A 67 -0.95 -8.80 -12.76
C GLY A 67 -1.37 -8.69 -11.27
N LYS A 68 -2.31 -7.80 -10.96
CA LYS A 68 -2.90 -7.42 -9.68
C LYS A 68 -4.40 -7.75 -9.60
N LEU A 69 -4.82 -8.93 -10.06
CA LEU A 69 -6.16 -9.44 -9.70
C LEU A 69 -6.28 -9.88 -8.22
N SER A 70 -5.27 -9.61 -7.38
CA SER A 70 -5.32 -9.82 -5.92
C SER A 70 -5.90 -8.64 -5.11
N GLY A 71 -6.14 -7.49 -5.74
CA GLY A 71 -6.86 -6.37 -5.10
C GLY A 71 -8.35 -6.48 -5.33
N PHE A 72 -9.06 -7.28 -4.54
CA PHE A 72 -10.52 -7.25 -4.56
C PHE A 72 -11.00 -5.86 -4.13
N VAL A 73 -11.61 -5.13 -5.08
CA VAL A 73 -12.60 -4.04 -4.93
C VAL A 73 -12.56 -3.28 -3.59
N GLY A 74 -11.95 -2.09 -3.57
CA GLY A 74 -12.18 -1.05 -2.54
C GLY A 74 -11.18 -0.95 -1.38
N MET A 75 -9.96 -1.49 -1.50
CA MET A 75 -8.99 -1.58 -0.38
C MET A 75 -7.59 -1.02 -0.64
N ALA A 76 -7.36 -0.36 -1.79
CA ALA A 76 -6.12 0.38 -2.04
C ALA A 76 -6.24 1.77 -1.42
N ALA A 77 -5.18 2.28 -0.75
CA ALA A 77 -5.09 3.64 -0.25
C ALA A 77 -5.22 4.63 -1.41
N ASP A 78 -6.47 4.93 -1.79
CA ASP A 78 -6.77 5.82 -2.91
C ASP A 78 -6.70 7.28 -2.45
N ASP A 79 -6.80 7.51 -1.14
CA ASP A 79 -6.86 8.85 -0.56
C ASP A 79 -6.00 8.94 0.72
N ILE A 80 -4.82 9.57 0.60
CA ILE A 80 -3.93 9.85 1.74
C ILE A 80 -3.82 11.36 1.89
N HIS A 81 -4.37 11.87 2.99
CA HIS A 81 -4.31 13.28 3.34
C HIS A 81 -3.24 13.49 4.41
N ILE A 82 -2.24 14.32 4.08
CA ILE A 82 -1.19 14.71 5.02
C ILE A 82 -1.28 16.22 5.22
N THR A 83 -1.39 16.67 6.47
CA THR A 83 -1.53 18.09 6.83
C THR A 83 -0.54 18.51 7.90
N GLY A 84 -0.24 19.81 7.94
CA GLY A 84 0.60 20.43 8.98
C GLY A 84 2.11 20.34 8.75
N LEU A 85 2.52 19.85 7.58
CA LEU A 85 3.89 19.99 7.10
C LEU A 85 4.15 21.44 6.66
N VAL A 86 5.33 21.95 7.00
CA VAL A 86 5.80 23.30 6.70
C VAL A 86 7.13 23.25 5.96
N HIS A 87 8.06 22.42 6.42
CA HIS A 87 9.40 22.30 5.83
C HIS A 87 9.70 20.90 5.30
N GLN A 88 8.92 19.89 5.68
CA GLN A 88 9.10 18.51 5.24
C GLN A 88 8.17 18.15 4.09
N GLU A 89 8.64 17.21 3.27
CA GLU A 89 7.87 16.68 2.15
C GLU A 89 6.94 15.53 2.62
N PRO A 90 5.72 15.40 2.07
CA PRO A 90 4.80 14.31 2.38
C PRO A 90 5.40 12.91 2.20
N GLU A 91 6.32 12.74 1.24
CA GLU A 91 6.99 11.48 0.94
C GLU A 91 7.88 10.99 2.09
N THR A 92 8.46 11.90 2.87
CA THR A 92 9.26 11.57 4.06
C THR A 92 8.38 10.89 5.11
N VAL A 93 7.17 11.43 5.31
CA VAL A 93 6.17 10.88 6.23
C VAL A 93 5.72 9.49 5.77
N LEU A 94 5.35 9.37 4.49
CA LEU A 94 4.89 8.12 3.89
C LEU A 94 5.95 7.01 3.98
N SER A 95 7.21 7.38 3.70
CA SER A 95 8.35 6.47 3.80
C SER A 95 8.59 6.03 5.24
N ALA A 96 8.48 6.92 6.22
CA ALA A 96 8.66 6.58 7.64
C ALA A 96 7.62 5.55 8.13
N ILE A 97 6.37 5.65 7.66
CA ILE A 97 5.29 4.73 8.04
C ILE A 97 5.14 3.52 7.10
N GLY A 98 5.97 3.44 6.05
CA GLY A 98 5.98 2.33 5.09
C GLY A 98 4.75 2.25 4.19
N VAL A 99 4.06 3.38 3.96
CA VAL A 99 2.87 3.46 3.12
C VAL A 99 3.24 4.00 1.75
N LYS A 100 2.70 3.40 0.69
CA LYS A 100 2.82 3.90 -0.69
C LYS A 100 1.43 4.32 -1.18
N PRO A 101 1.32 5.44 -1.92
CA PRO A 101 0.06 5.80 -2.60
C PRO A 101 -0.43 4.63 -3.48
N GLY A 102 -1.71 4.29 -3.39
CA GLY A 102 -2.30 3.12 -4.08
C GLY A 102 -1.87 1.76 -3.53
N GLY A 103 -1.18 1.72 -2.38
CA GLY A 103 -0.81 0.50 -1.65
C GLY A 103 -1.95 -0.06 -0.79
N SER A 104 -1.80 -1.29 -0.30
CA SER A 104 -2.80 -1.90 0.59
C SER A 104 -2.64 -1.39 2.03
N LEU A 105 -3.73 -0.95 2.66
CA LEU A 105 -3.80 -0.62 4.10
C LEU A 105 -4.28 -1.81 4.95
N ILE A 106 -4.43 -3.00 4.37
CA ILE A 106 -4.85 -4.19 5.11
C ILE A 106 -3.78 -4.52 6.15
N GLY A 107 -4.17 -4.57 7.42
CA GLY A 107 -3.25 -4.78 8.54
C GLY A 107 -2.39 -3.57 8.91
N PHE A 108 -2.64 -2.38 8.33
CA PHE A 108 -1.98 -1.15 8.75
C PHE A 108 -2.36 -0.78 10.19
N ASP A 109 -1.36 -0.61 11.04
CA ASP A 109 -1.50 -0.20 12.44
C ASP A 109 -1.22 1.30 12.57
N ALA A 110 -2.29 2.09 12.70
CA ALA A 110 -2.21 3.53 12.86
C ALA A 110 -1.51 3.96 14.16
N ALA A 111 -1.65 3.17 15.23
CA ALA A 111 -0.99 3.48 16.51
C ALA A 111 0.53 3.26 16.42
N LYS A 112 0.96 2.20 15.73
CA LYS A 112 2.38 1.98 15.43
C LYS A 112 2.92 3.09 14.53
N ALA A 113 2.20 3.44 13.46
CA ALA A 113 2.60 4.52 12.56
C ALA A 113 2.74 5.86 13.30
N ARG A 114 1.80 6.19 14.18
CA ARG A 114 1.88 7.39 15.03
C ARG A 114 3.16 7.42 15.86
N ARG A 115 3.47 6.32 16.57
CA ARG A 115 4.70 6.23 17.38
C ARG A 115 5.96 6.36 16.52
N THR A 116 5.96 5.78 15.33
CA THR A 116 7.08 5.93 14.38
C THR A 116 7.29 7.38 13.97
N LEU A 117 6.20 8.12 13.69
CA LEU A 117 6.27 9.54 13.35
C LEU A 117 6.69 10.41 14.55
N GLU A 118 6.17 10.15 15.75
CA GLU A 118 6.54 10.85 16.98
C GLU A 118 8.01 10.65 17.37
N ASN A 119 8.66 9.58 16.89
CA ASN A 119 10.09 9.33 17.09
C ASN A 119 10.98 10.14 16.13
N LEU A 120 10.41 10.79 15.12
CA LEU A 120 11.16 11.69 14.25
C LEU A 120 11.49 12.96 15.04
N ASP A 121 12.75 13.37 15.03
CA ASP A 121 13.23 14.46 15.86
C ASP A 121 12.60 15.82 15.53
N TRP A 122 12.19 16.05 14.29
CA TRP A 122 11.49 17.24 13.82
C TRP A 122 9.97 17.23 14.08
N VAL A 123 9.39 16.10 14.52
CA VAL A 123 7.95 15.99 14.80
C VAL A 123 7.67 16.34 16.26
N SER A 124 6.79 17.32 16.47
CA SER A 124 6.30 17.68 17.81
C SER A 124 5.20 16.72 18.25
N THR A 125 4.17 16.58 17.41
CA THR A 125 3.07 15.64 17.61
C THR A 125 2.61 15.08 16.28
N ALA A 126 2.14 13.83 16.28
CA ALA A 126 1.53 13.21 15.10
C ALA A 126 0.19 12.59 15.47
N THR A 127 -0.78 12.72 14.58
CA THR A 127 -2.07 12.04 14.64
C THR A 127 -2.24 11.25 13.37
N VAL A 128 -2.45 9.94 13.52
CA VAL A 128 -2.68 9.05 12.38
C VAL A 128 -4.02 8.38 12.59
N GLN A 129 -4.94 8.60 11.65
CA GLN A 129 -6.27 8.02 11.66
C GLN A 129 -6.53 7.29 10.35
N ARG A 130 -7.10 6.09 10.48
CA ARG A 130 -7.55 5.32 9.33
C ARG A 130 -9.06 5.48 9.22
N LEU A 131 -9.50 5.99 8.08
CA LEU A 131 -10.91 6.12 7.74
C LEU A 131 -11.27 4.99 6.77
N PHE A 132 -12.19 4.11 7.18
CA PHE A 132 -12.60 2.98 6.36
C PHE A 132 -13.40 3.44 5.12
N PRO A 133 -13.31 2.73 3.98
CA PRO A 133 -12.56 1.49 3.76
C PRO A 133 -11.07 1.68 3.39
N ASN A 134 -10.68 2.84 2.85
CA ASN A 134 -9.40 2.99 2.14
C ASN A 134 -8.73 4.38 2.27
N GLN A 135 -9.07 5.16 3.29
CA GLN A 135 -8.53 6.50 3.49
C GLN A 135 -7.58 6.56 4.69
N LEU A 136 -6.51 7.33 4.57
CA LEU A 136 -5.54 7.57 5.63
C LEU A 136 -5.41 9.08 5.86
N GLU A 137 -5.67 9.53 7.08
CA GLU A 137 -5.50 10.91 7.50
C GLU A 137 -4.32 10.99 8.46
N VAL A 138 -3.33 11.82 8.11
CA VAL A 138 -2.13 12.04 8.90
C VAL A 138 -1.98 13.54 9.14
N SER A 139 -2.14 13.96 10.38
CA SER A 139 -1.86 15.33 10.80
C SER A 139 -0.57 15.36 11.59
N ILE A 140 0.38 16.21 11.18
CA ILE A 140 1.68 16.36 11.84
C ILE A 140 1.84 17.81 12.27
N ALA A 141 2.32 18.02 13.50
CA ALA A 141 2.83 19.31 13.92
C ALA A 141 4.36 19.25 13.89
N GLU A 142 4.97 20.04 13.01
CA GLU A 142 6.42 20.22 12.98
C GLU A 142 6.91 21.00 14.20
N ARG A 143 8.09 20.64 14.71
CA ARG A 143 8.79 21.44 15.71
C ARG A 143 9.32 22.72 15.07
N VAL A 144 9.23 23.81 15.82
CA VAL A 144 9.75 25.10 15.40
C VAL A 144 11.14 25.29 16.01
N PRO A 145 12.19 25.51 15.19
CA PRO A 145 13.52 25.84 15.67
C PRO A 145 13.51 27.10 16.53
N PHE A 146 14.12 27.01 17.72
CA PHE A 146 14.12 28.11 18.69
C PHE A 146 15.53 28.57 19.05
N ALA A 147 16.43 27.65 19.38
CA ALA A 147 17.79 27.98 19.79
C ALA A 147 18.80 26.94 19.28
N ILE A 148 20.07 27.29 19.31
CA ILE A 148 21.17 26.35 19.07
C ILE A 148 21.76 25.99 20.43
N TRP A 149 21.74 24.71 20.79
CA TRP A 149 22.40 24.18 21.96
C TRP A 149 23.78 23.64 21.60
N GLN A 150 24.82 24.21 22.21
CA GLN A 150 26.18 23.68 22.10
C GLN A 150 26.50 22.80 23.30
N ARG A 151 26.87 21.56 23.00
CA ARG A 151 27.35 20.58 23.97
C ARG A 151 28.59 19.88 23.43
N ASP A 152 29.67 19.89 24.21
CA ASP A 152 30.91 19.15 23.92
C ASP A 152 31.45 19.43 22.49
N GLY A 153 31.36 20.69 22.05
CA GLY A 153 31.78 21.13 20.72
C GLY A 153 30.82 20.78 19.58
N THR A 154 29.69 20.12 19.85
CA THR A 154 28.64 19.81 18.87
C THR A 154 27.46 20.76 19.02
N TYR A 155 26.85 21.14 17.90
CA TYR A 155 25.70 22.04 17.85
C TYR A 155 24.44 21.27 17.50
N TYR A 156 23.40 21.44 18.30
CA TYR A 156 22.07 20.87 18.12
C TYR A 156 21.06 21.99 18.02
N VAL A 157 20.12 21.91 17.09
CA VAL A 157 18.98 22.83 17.10
C VAL A 157 17.97 22.32 18.12
N ILE A 158 17.44 23.19 18.97
CA ILE A 158 16.42 22.84 19.95
C ILE A 158 15.14 23.64 19.71
N ASP A 159 14.01 23.04 20.08
CA ASP A 159 12.72 23.74 20.11
C ASP A 159 12.44 24.40 21.48
N HIS A 160 11.25 24.98 21.63
CA HIS A 160 10.81 25.64 22.86
C HIS A 160 10.73 24.70 24.08
N SER A 161 10.55 23.40 23.86
CA SER A 161 10.53 22.37 24.91
C SER A 161 11.93 21.87 25.27
N GLY A 162 12.98 22.40 24.64
CA GLY A 162 14.35 21.94 24.82
C GLY A 162 14.64 20.60 24.11
N ALA A 163 13.74 20.11 23.26
CA ALA A 163 13.96 18.88 22.50
C ALA A 163 14.93 19.14 21.34
N ALA A 164 15.93 18.29 21.20
CA ALA A 164 16.96 18.42 20.17
C ALA A 164 16.50 17.82 18.82
N MET A 165 16.66 18.62 17.77
CA MET A 165 16.47 18.26 16.37
C MET A 165 17.83 18.09 15.72
N SER A 166 18.26 16.83 15.57
CA SER A 166 19.55 16.46 14.98
C SER A 166 19.56 16.50 13.45
N SER A 167 18.39 16.35 12.83
CA SER A 167 18.19 16.41 11.38
C SER A 167 18.30 17.82 10.80
N VAL A 168 18.21 18.85 11.64
CA VAL A 168 18.32 20.26 11.25
C VAL A 168 19.74 20.76 11.50
N GLU A 169 20.41 21.18 10.44
CA GLU A 169 21.75 21.75 10.52
C GLU A 169 21.71 23.15 11.16
N ALA A 170 22.38 23.32 12.31
CA ALA A 170 22.48 24.61 13.00
C ALA A 170 23.07 25.73 12.13
N SER A 171 23.94 25.39 11.17
CA SER A 171 24.54 26.33 10.22
C SER A 171 23.52 27.01 9.29
N ARG A 172 22.35 26.40 9.07
CA ARG A 172 21.26 26.99 8.26
C ARG A 172 20.44 28.01 9.04
N LEU A 173 20.60 28.08 10.35
CA LEU A 173 19.80 28.91 11.25
C LEU A 173 20.68 29.82 12.14
N PRO A 174 21.62 30.59 11.57
CA PRO A 174 22.60 31.38 12.34
C PRO A 174 21.97 32.50 13.18
N GLN A 175 20.74 32.91 12.85
CA GLN A 175 20.00 33.93 13.60
C GLN A 175 19.46 33.45 14.96
N LEU A 176 19.48 32.14 15.23
CA LEU A 176 18.97 31.59 16.48
C LEU A 176 19.96 31.86 17.63
N PRO A 177 19.46 32.16 18.84
CA PRO A 177 20.30 32.34 20.01
C PRO A 177 21.11 31.07 20.32
N LEU A 178 22.37 31.24 20.70
CA LEU A 178 23.25 30.17 21.14
C LEU A 178 23.14 29.99 22.65
N VAL A 179 22.90 28.75 23.08
CA VAL A 179 22.82 28.35 24.49
C VAL A 179 23.89 27.29 24.74
N THR A 180 24.69 27.47 25.78
CA THR A 180 25.87 26.62 26.05
C THR A 180 25.81 26.02 27.46
N GLY A 181 26.36 24.81 27.60
CA GLY A 181 26.50 24.12 28.88
C GLY A 181 25.65 22.86 29.04
N GLU A 182 26.00 22.05 30.03
CA GLU A 182 25.26 20.83 30.38
C GLU A 182 23.89 21.19 30.97
N GLY A 183 22.83 20.54 30.50
CA GLY A 183 21.45 20.87 30.92
C GLY A 183 20.90 22.19 30.39
N ALA A 184 21.68 22.93 29.59
CA ALA A 184 21.28 24.26 29.13
C ALA A 184 20.03 24.25 28.23
N HIS A 185 19.70 23.13 27.58
CA HIS A 185 18.44 22.93 26.86
C HIS A 185 17.20 22.98 27.77
N ARG A 186 17.29 22.47 29.01
CA ARG A 186 16.19 22.56 30.01
C ARG A 186 16.13 23.93 30.66
N ALA A 187 17.30 24.51 30.94
CA ALA A 187 17.36 25.88 31.45
C ALA A 187 16.84 26.88 30.41
N ALA A 188 17.05 26.62 29.12
CA ALA A 188 16.45 27.36 28.03
C ALA A 188 14.92 27.23 28.09
N GLU A 189 14.36 26.02 28.15
CA GLU A 189 12.91 25.80 28.33
C GLU A 189 12.34 26.59 29.51
N GLU A 190 12.95 26.51 30.69
CA GLU A 190 12.49 27.20 31.90
C GLU A 190 12.58 28.72 31.77
N LEU A 191 13.68 29.24 31.23
CA LEU A 191 13.86 30.66 30.94
C LEU A 191 12.84 31.15 29.91
N ILE A 192 12.54 30.36 28.88
CA ILE A 192 11.58 30.67 27.82
C ILE A 192 10.17 30.79 28.41
N ASN A 193 9.74 29.81 29.20
CA ASN A 193 8.44 29.83 29.88
C ASN A 193 8.26 31.09 30.74
N HIS A 194 9.34 31.63 31.30
CA HIS A 194 9.32 32.90 32.05
C HIS A 194 9.42 34.15 31.15
N LEU A 195 10.11 34.09 30.01
CA LEU A 195 10.27 35.21 29.08
C LEU A 195 9.02 35.44 28.22
N GLU A 196 8.23 34.40 27.91
CA GLU A 196 6.92 34.56 27.26
C GLU A 196 5.94 35.40 28.10
N ALA A 197 6.11 35.40 29.43
CA ALA A 197 5.36 36.29 30.32
C ALA A 197 5.77 37.78 30.19
N PHE A 198 6.94 38.08 29.59
CA PHE A 198 7.49 39.44 29.46
C PHE A 198 8.14 39.68 28.07
N PRO A 199 7.35 39.80 26.99
CA PRO A 199 7.84 39.88 25.60
C PRO A 199 8.76 41.08 25.31
N ALA A 200 8.76 42.11 26.17
CA ALA A 200 9.62 43.29 26.02
C ALA A 200 11.13 43.03 26.26
N LEU A 201 11.49 41.91 26.91
CA LEU A 201 12.89 41.60 27.25
C LEU A 201 13.66 40.85 26.15
N MET A 202 12.94 40.20 25.21
CA MET A 202 13.53 39.47 24.07
C MET A 202 14.40 40.34 23.14
N LEU A 203 14.22 41.67 23.18
CA LEU A 203 14.97 42.62 22.37
C LEU A 203 16.38 42.95 22.89
N LYS A 204 16.71 42.62 24.15
CA LYS A 204 17.98 43.05 24.78
C LYS A 204 19.05 41.96 24.94
N THR A 205 18.73 40.69 24.77
CA THR A 205 19.72 39.60 24.90
C THR A 205 20.52 39.36 23.62
N ARG A 206 20.17 40.01 22.51
CA ARG A 206 20.89 39.92 21.23
C ARG A 206 22.27 40.60 21.21
N ALA A 207 22.67 41.28 22.27
CA ALA A 207 23.87 42.12 22.33
C ALA A 207 24.83 41.80 23.49
N ALA A 208 24.58 40.74 24.26
CA ALA A 208 25.42 40.35 25.39
C ALA A 208 25.85 38.87 25.26
N ALA A 209 26.69 38.61 24.25
CA ALA A 209 27.54 37.44 24.16
C ALA A 209 28.91 37.88 23.63
#